data_AF-A0AAD6NXG4-F1
#
_entry.id   AF-A0AAD6NXG4-F1
#
_cell.length_a   1.000
_cell.length_b   1.000
_cell.length_c   1.000
_cell.angle_alpha   90.00
_cell.angle_beta   90.00
_cell.angle_gamma   90.00
#
_symmetry.space_group_name_H-M   'P 1'
#
loop_
_entity.id
_entity.type
_entity.pdbx_description
1 polymer ?
#
loop_
_entity_poly.entity_id
_entity_poly.type
_entity_poly.pdbx_seq_one_letter_code
_entity_poly.pdbx_strand_id
1 'polypeptide(L)'
;MSGVWIFDKNGVTRLVTNPTRESFEQKEPPHPGTGTATAPGARPRVLVYLPANHVIRSYTELEQRLTELGWSRYDSSSQPNLLQFHKSDDSAHLISLPKNFDSFKSLHMYDIVVKNRSFFEVRDPAAS
;
A
#
# COMPACT_ATOMS: atom_id res chain seq x y z
N MET A 1 -17.97 11.51 -18.89
CA MET A 1 -17.26 11.32 -20.18
C MET A 1 -15.77 11.30 -19.89
N SER A 2 -15.26 10.19 -19.36
CA SER A 2 -13.87 10.09 -18.91
C SER A 2 -13.36 8.69 -19.29
N GLY A 3 -12.45 8.63 -20.25
CA GLY A 3 -11.78 7.41 -20.70
C GLY A 3 -10.54 7.77 -21.50
N VAL A 4 -9.49 6.95 -21.41
CA VAL A 4 -8.24 7.15 -22.14
C VAL A 4 -8.26 6.25 -23.37
N TRP A 5 -7.97 6.85 -24.52
CA TRP A 5 -7.81 6.13 -25.77
C TRP A 5 -6.39 5.57 -25.84
N ILE A 6 -6.27 4.26 -26.04
CA ILE A 6 -4.98 3.60 -26.26
C ILE A 6 -4.94 3.15 -27.73
N PHE A 7 -3.84 3.51 -28.40
CA PHE A 7 -3.56 3.14 -29.78
C PHE A 7 -2.50 2.05 -29.80
N ASP A 8 -2.87 0.86 -30.28
CA ASP A 8 -1.91 -0.21 -30.52
C ASP A 8 -1.19 0.01 -31.86
N LYS A 9 0.05 -0.49 -31.97
CA LYS A 9 0.89 -0.44 -33.17
C LYS A 9 0.26 -1.05 -34.44
N ASN A 10 -0.83 -1.82 -34.29
CA ASN A 10 -1.59 -2.42 -35.38
C ASN A 10 -2.82 -1.56 -35.78
N GLY A 11 -2.93 -0.33 -35.29
CA GLY A 11 -4.04 0.58 -35.59
C GLY A 11 -5.32 0.31 -34.81
N VAL A 12 -5.32 -0.65 -33.87
CA VAL A 12 -6.47 -0.93 -33.02
C VAL A 12 -6.58 0.13 -31.94
N THR A 13 -7.79 0.69 -31.82
CA THR A 13 -8.09 1.76 -30.88
C THR A 13 -9.04 1.23 -29.82
N ARG A 14 -8.63 1.27 -28.55
CA ARG A 14 -9.45 0.81 -27.41
C ARG A 14 -9.73 1.97 -26.44
N LEU A 15 -11.00 2.15 -26.07
CA LEU A 15 -11.43 3.14 -25.08
C LEU A 15 -11.45 2.50 -23.70
N VAL A 16 -10.48 2.85 -22.86
CA VAL A 16 -10.44 2.40 -21.47
C VAL A 16 -11.16 3.42 -20.61
N THR A 17 -12.36 3.07 -20.16
CA THR A 17 -13.25 3.95 -19.38
C THR A 17 -12.80 4.14 -17.93
N ASN A 18 -11.92 3.29 -17.41
CA ASN A 18 -11.38 3.42 -16.06
C ASN A 18 -9.94 2.89 -15.97
N PRO A 19 -8.95 3.66 -16.47
CA PRO A 19 -7.57 3.18 -16.63
C PRO A 19 -6.93 2.74 -15.32
N THR A 20 -7.41 3.27 -14.19
CA THR A 20 -6.95 2.87 -12.86
C THR A 20 -7.36 1.44 -12.52
N ARG A 21 -8.62 1.03 -12.78
CA ARG A 21 -9.15 -0.27 -12.33
C ARG A 21 -8.50 -1.46 -13.06
N GLU A 22 -8.30 -1.35 -14.37
CA GLU A 22 -7.73 -2.44 -15.17
C GLU A 22 -6.23 -2.63 -14.91
N SER A 23 -5.48 -1.56 -14.58
CA SER A 23 -4.08 -1.69 -14.13
C SER A 23 -3.94 -2.39 -12.76
N PHE A 24 -4.98 -2.38 -11.92
CA PHE A 24 -4.98 -3.11 -10.64
C PHE A 24 -5.31 -4.60 -10.79
N GLU A 25 -6.01 -5.01 -11.85
CA GLU A 25 -6.43 -6.41 -12.08
C GLU A 25 -5.48 -7.20 -12.99
N GLN A 26 -4.50 -6.55 -13.61
CA GLN A 26 -3.54 -7.22 -14.48
C GLN A 26 -2.52 -8.03 -13.66
N LYS A 27 -2.80 -9.34 -13.55
CA LYS A 27 -2.07 -10.35 -12.79
C LYS A 27 -0.75 -10.81 -13.42
N GLU A 28 -0.29 -10.18 -14.50
CA GLU A 28 0.98 -10.50 -15.16
C GLU A 28 1.90 -9.28 -15.25
N PRO A 29 3.19 -9.41 -14.89
CA PRO A 29 4.15 -8.34 -15.10
C PRO A 29 4.38 -8.17 -16.61
N PRO A 30 4.19 -6.97 -17.19
CA PRO A 30 4.67 -6.71 -18.53
C PRO A 30 6.19 -6.83 -18.51
N HIS A 31 6.72 -7.51 -19.52
CA HIS A 31 8.11 -7.94 -19.66
C HIS A 31 9.16 -6.88 -19.29
N PRO A 32 10.33 -7.30 -18.78
CA PRO A 32 11.38 -6.39 -18.38
C PRO A 32 11.99 -5.74 -19.64
N GLY A 33 11.89 -4.42 -19.75
CA GLY A 33 12.64 -3.68 -20.77
C GLY A 33 11.90 -2.55 -21.48
N THR A 34 10.59 -2.38 -21.27
CA THR A 34 9.87 -1.25 -21.87
C THR A 34 9.27 -0.41 -20.76
N GLY A 35 9.92 0.72 -20.46
CA GLY A 35 9.45 1.74 -19.53
C GLY A 35 8.14 2.33 -20.02
N THR A 36 7.05 1.61 -19.81
CA THR A 36 5.71 2.18 -19.89
C THR A 36 5.53 2.96 -18.60
N ALA A 37 5.32 4.26 -18.74
CA ALA A 37 4.97 5.16 -17.66
C ALA A 37 3.63 4.69 -17.06
N THR A 38 3.69 3.69 -16.19
CA THR A 38 2.61 3.38 -15.26
C THR A 38 2.42 4.67 -14.47
N ALA A 39 1.18 5.16 -14.43
CA ALA A 39 0.86 6.41 -13.74
C ALA A 39 1.50 6.41 -12.33
N PRO A 40 1.89 7.55 -11.74
CA PRO A 40 2.61 7.63 -10.47
C PRO A 40 2.01 6.86 -9.27
N GLY A 41 0.77 6.35 -9.39
CA GLY A 41 0.09 5.48 -8.42
C GLY A 41 -0.04 3.99 -8.79
N ALA A 42 0.43 3.55 -9.96
CA ALA A 42 0.33 2.15 -10.42
C ALA A 42 1.55 1.30 -10.06
N ARG A 43 2.67 1.93 -9.67
CA ARG A 43 3.83 1.21 -9.16
C ARG A 43 3.56 0.72 -7.72
N PRO A 44 3.94 -0.54 -7.39
CA PRO A 44 3.79 -1.05 -6.03
C PRO A 44 4.52 -0.11 -5.08
N ARG A 45 3.87 0.32 -4.00
CA ARG A 45 4.51 1.13 -2.97
C ARG A 45 5.00 0.21 -1.85
N VAL A 46 6.08 0.59 -1.19
CA VAL A 46 6.61 -0.14 -0.04
C VAL A 46 6.63 0.74 1.19
N LEU A 47 6.29 0.15 2.34
CA LEU A 47 6.41 0.81 3.63
C LEU A 47 7.81 0.57 4.19
N VAL A 48 8.52 1.63 4.54
CA VAL A 48 9.90 1.58 5.05
C VAL A 48 9.94 2.11 6.48
N TYR A 49 10.59 1.36 7.36
CA TYR A 49 10.94 1.80 8.70
C TYR A 49 12.28 2.54 8.67
N LEU A 50 12.25 3.84 8.97
CA LEU A 50 13.37 4.75 8.78
C LEU A 50 14.60 4.45 9.65
N PRO A 51 14.48 4.16 10.97
CA PRO A 51 15.66 3.94 11.82
C PRO A 51 16.57 2.78 11.38
N ALA A 52 16.00 1.75 10.74
CA ALA A 52 16.76 0.61 10.21
C ALA A 52 16.83 0.59 8.68
N ASN A 53 16.24 1.60 8.00
CA ASN A 53 16.00 1.62 6.56
C ASN A 53 15.42 0.29 6.02
N HIS A 54 14.51 -0.31 6.78
CA HIS A 54 14.02 -1.68 6.55
C HIS A 54 12.64 -1.66 5.88
N VAL A 55 12.48 -2.43 4.81
CA VAL A 55 11.18 -2.57 4.13
C VAL A 55 10.31 -3.56 4.88
N ILE A 56 9.12 -3.14 5.29
CA ILE A 56 8.14 -3.99 5.98
C ILE A 56 7.51 -4.95 4.98
N ARG A 57 7.67 -6.26 5.21
CA ARG A 57 7.17 -7.32 4.30
C ARG A 57 6.11 -8.23 4.92
N SER A 58 5.82 -8.09 6.22
CA SER A 58 4.84 -8.90 6.92
C SER A 58 4.20 -8.12 8.08
N TYR A 59 3.04 -8.59 8.56
CA TYR A 59 2.42 -8.01 9.76
C TYR A 59 3.20 -8.29 11.03
N THR A 60 3.91 -9.41 11.13
CA THR A 60 4.76 -9.71 12.28
C THR A 60 5.87 -8.66 12.42
N GLU A 61 6.52 -8.28 11.32
CA GLU A 61 7.52 -7.21 11.32
C GLU A 61 6.88 -5.86 11.67
N LEU A 62 5.74 -5.53 11.07
CA LEU A 62 5.05 -4.27 11.34
C LEU A 62 4.63 -4.15 12.81
N GLU A 63 4.03 -5.21 13.36
CA GLU A 63 3.56 -5.30 14.74
C GLU A 63 4.72 -5.12 15.72
N GLN A 64 5.88 -5.73 15.45
CA GLN A 64 7.07 -5.52 16.27
C GLN A 64 7.47 -4.03 16.28
N ARG A 65 7.56 -3.40 15.11
CA ARG A 65 7.94 -1.97 15.01
C ARG A 65 6.91 -1.05 15.65
N LEU A 66 5.62 -1.34 15.48
CA LEU A 66 4.55 -0.58 16.10
C LEU A 66 4.58 -0.73 17.63
N THR A 67 4.83 -1.93 18.14
CA THR A 67 4.99 -2.20 19.59
C THR A 67 6.17 -1.43 20.18
N GLU A 68 7.31 -1.39 19.49
CA GLU A 68 8.47 -0.58 19.88
C GLU A 68 8.14 0.93 19.97
N LEU A 69 7.13 1.39 19.23
CA LEU A 69 6.63 2.78 19.21
C LEU A 69 5.45 3.01 20.16
N GLY A 70 5.11 2.01 20.98
CA GLY A 70 4.04 2.08 21.98
C GLY A 70 2.65 1.74 21.46
N TRP A 71 2.51 1.18 20.26
CA TRP A 71 1.22 0.69 19.78
C TRP A 71 0.96 -0.73 20.27
N SER A 72 -0.26 -1.00 20.68
CA SER A 72 -0.71 -2.31 21.11
C SER A 72 -1.75 -2.87 20.15
N ARG A 73 -1.87 -4.19 20.09
CA ARG A 73 -2.88 -4.88 19.28
C ARG A 73 -4.26 -4.73 19.93
N TYR A 74 -5.24 -4.28 19.14
CA TYR A 74 -6.61 -4.13 19.58
C TYR A 74 -7.46 -5.27 19.04
N ASP A 75 -7.89 -6.18 19.92
CA ASP A 75 -8.77 -7.28 19.55
C ASP A 75 -10.23 -6.80 19.53
N SER A 76 -10.67 -6.32 18.38
CA SER A 76 -12.07 -6.00 18.14
C SER A 76 -12.86 -7.26 17.76
N SER A 77 -13.59 -7.82 18.72
CA SER A 77 -14.50 -8.95 18.49
C SER A 77 -15.59 -8.65 17.45
N SER A 78 -15.84 -7.37 17.17
CA SER A 78 -16.82 -6.91 16.17
C SER A 78 -16.30 -6.93 14.73
N GLN A 79 -14.98 -6.97 14.51
CA GLN A 79 -14.34 -6.84 13.20
C GLN A 79 -13.30 -7.98 12.99
N PRO A 80 -13.73 -9.25 12.89
CA PRO A 80 -12.81 -10.40 12.83
C PRO A 80 -11.90 -10.46 11.58
N ASN A 81 -12.18 -9.59 10.61
CA ASN A 81 -11.53 -9.50 9.30
C ASN A 81 -10.44 -8.41 9.27
N LEU A 82 -10.30 -7.64 10.34
CA LEU A 82 -9.33 -6.56 10.47
C LEU A 82 -8.28 -6.89 11.52
N LEU A 83 -7.10 -6.33 11.32
CA LEU A 83 -6.03 -6.25 12.28
C LEU A 83 -5.93 -4.79 12.73
N GLN A 84 -6.16 -4.51 14.01
CA GLN A 84 -6.21 -3.15 14.53
C GLN A 84 -5.13 -2.91 15.59
N PHE A 85 -4.61 -1.68 15.62
CA PHE A 85 -3.62 -1.25 16.61
C PHE A 85 -4.05 0.08 17.23
N HIS A 86 -3.95 0.17 18.55
CA HIS A 86 -4.23 1.39 19.33
C HIS A 86 -2.94 1.93 19.95
N LYS A 87 -2.78 3.25 20.02
CA LYS A 87 -1.56 3.86 20.56
C LYS A 87 -1.52 3.91 22.08
N SER A 88 -2.64 4.19 22.72
CA SER A 88 -2.80 4.16 24.17
C SER A 88 -4.29 4.17 24.47
N ASP A 89 -4.66 3.73 25.67
CA ASP A 89 -6.07 3.72 26.08
C ASP A 89 -6.70 5.12 26.11
N ASP A 90 -5.87 6.15 26.35
CA ASP A 90 -6.28 7.56 26.35
C ASP A 90 -6.22 8.23 24.97
N SER A 91 -5.78 7.52 23.92
CA SER A 91 -5.62 8.10 22.57
C SER A 91 -6.63 7.52 21.59
N ALA A 92 -7.32 8.40 20.86
CA ALA A 92 -8.19 8.02 19.75
C ALA A 92 -7.41 7.54 18.49
N HIS A 93 -6.09 7.37 18.59
CA HIS A 93 -5.28 6.90 17.47
C HIS A 93 -5.42 5.40 17.27
N LEU A 94 -6.09 5.05 16.17
CA LEU A 94 -6.33 3.68 15.71
C LEU A 94 -5.76 3.49 14.31
N ILE A 95 -5.03 2.41 14.08
CA ILE A 95 -4.63 1.92 12.75
C ILE A 95 -5.48 0.70 12.44
N SER A 96 -6.08 0.65 11.25
CA SER A 96 -6.90 -0.49 10.80
C SER A 96 -6.36 -1.07 9.51
N LEU A 97 -5.93 -2.32 9.59
CA LEU A 97 -5.29 -3.05 8.49
C LEU A 97 -6.16 -4.26 8.11
N PRO A 98 -6.10 -4.72 6.85
CA PRO A 98 -6.73 -5.98 6.47
C PRO A 98 -6.00 -7.14 7.13
N LYS A 99 -6.71 -8.21 7.51
CA LYS A 99 -6.09 -9.37 8.16
C LYS A 99 -5.01 -10.07 7.32
N ASN A 100 -5.15 -10.05 6.01
CA ASN A 100 -4.20 -10.64 5.07
C ASN A 100 -3.26 -9.58 4.51
N PHE A 101 -1.95 -9.86 4.53
CA PHE A 101 -0.94 -8.91 4.06
C PHE A 101 -1.01 -8.69 2.54
N ASP A 102 -1.53 -9.63 1.77
CA ASP A 102 -1.75 -9.44 0.32
C ASP A 102 -2.79 -8.35 0.01
N SER A 103 -3.64 -8.02 0.98
CA SER A 103 -4.60 -6.92 0.87
C SER A 103 -4.01 -5.59 1.37
N PHE A 104 -2.75 -5.56 1.82
CA PHE A 104 -2.08 -4.38 2.32
C PHE A 104 -1.71 -3.41 1.19
N LYS A 105 -2.60 -2.45 0.96
CA LYS A 105 -2.49 -1.40 -0.07
C LYS A 105 -1.89 -0.10 0.47
N SER A 106 -1.54 0.80 -0.44
CA SER A 106 -0.96 2.12 -0.13
C SER A 106 -1.80 2.95 0.84
N LEU A 107 -3.14 2.86 0.79
CA LEU A 107 -4.02 3.56 1.74
C LEU A 107 -3.71 3.19 3.20
N HIS A 108 -3.45 1.90 3.47
CA HIS A 108 -3.07 1.43 4.79
C HIS A 108 -1.65 1.88 5.16
N MET A 109 -0.72 1.88 4.20
CA MET A 109 0.64 2.38 4.42
C MET A 109 0.65 3.86 4.81
N TYR A 110 -0.11 4.69 4.11
CA TYR A 110 -0.19 6.13 4.42
C TYR A 110 -0.88 6.40 5.75
N ASP A 111 -1.87 5.60 6.15
CA ASP A 111 -2.46 5.72 7.50
C ASP A 111 -1.41 5.50 8.60
N ILE A 112 -0.52 4.51 8.43
CA ILE A 112 0.61 4.27 9.35
C ILE A 112 1.57 5.45 9.35
N VAL A 113 1.96 5.96 8.17
CA VAL A 113 2.89 7.09 8.04
C VAL A 113 2.33 8.36 8.67
N VAL A 114 1.05 8.68 8.45
CA VAL A 114 0.44 9.88 9.04
C VAL A 114 0.49 9.82 10.57
N LYS A 115 0.27 8.64 11.16
CA LYS A 115 0.30 8.47 12.62
C LYS A 115 1.69 8.29 13.22
N ASN A 116 2.70 7.98 12.39
CA ASN A 116 4.06 7.66 12.81
C ASN A 116 5.12 8.30 11.89
N ARG A 117 4.91 9.57 11.53
CA ARG A 117 5.65 10.26 10.45
C ARG A 117 7.17 10.26 10.58
N SER A 118 7.68 10.26 11.81
CA SER A 118 9.13 10.26 12.07
C SER A 118 9.78 8.88 11.88
N PHE A 119 9.00 7.82 11.79
CA PHE A 119 9.50 6.44 11.81
C PHE A 119 9.19 5.67 10.53
N PHE A 120 8.21 6.10 9.74
CA PHE A 120 7.80 5.41 8.53
C PHE A 120 7.72 6.32 7.31
N GLU A 121 8.02 5.74 6.15
CA GLU A 121 7.89 6.39 4.85
C GLU A 121 7.34 5.41 3.81
N VAL A 122 6.57 5.92 2.85
CA VAL A 122 6.13 5.14 1.68
C VAL A 122 7.06 5.44 0.50
N ARG A 123 7.79 4.44 0.02
CA ARG A 123 8.74 4.58 -1.09
C ARG A 123 8.32 3.80 -2.34
N ASP A 124 8.95 4.17 -3.45
CA ASP A 124 8.90 3.42 -4.70
C ASP A 124 10.01 2.36 -4.72
N PRO A 125 9.70 1.09 -5.01
CA PRO A 125 10.67 0.00 -5.04
C PRO A 125 11.70 0.16 -6.16
N ALA A 126 11.41 0.97 -7.18
CA ALA A 126 12.31 1.26 -8.30
C ALA A 126 13.20 2.50 -8.08
N ALA A 127 13.09 3.19 -6.94
CA ALA A 127 13.84 4.42 -6.66
C ALA A 127 15.06 4.18 -5.73
N SER A 128 15.63 2.96 -5.74
CA SER A 128 16.85 2.62 -4.99
C SER A 128 18.10 2.84 -5.83
#